data_AF-A0A1L5KUV4-F1
#
_entry.id   AF-A0A1L5KUV4-F1
#
_cell.length_a   1.000
_cell.length_b   1.000
_cell.length_c   1.000
_cell.angle_alpha   90.00
_cell.angle_beta   90.00
_cell.angle_gamma   90.00
#
_symmetry.space_group_name_H-M   'P 1'
#
loop_
_entity.id
_entity.type
_entity.pdbx_description
1 polymer ?
#
loop_
_entity_poly.entity_id
_entity_poly.type
_entity_poly.pdbx_seq_one_letter_code
_entity_poly.pdbx_strand_id
1 'polypeptide(L)'
;MRRRRCRRSPAVPNPVGTAAPILPVEDKPLNLGGHEFQSRFILGSGRYDLNLIKATVEHAGTQIVTMALRRAQTTENSVLDYIPEGITLLPNTSGARNAEEAVRIARLAREVCHTDFVKVEIEHETKYLLPDNAETIRATEMLAKEGFVVMPYMFPDPIAARQLEEAGAAAVMPLGSLIGSNMGLRMRDFIEIIIANAHVPVIIDAGIGRPSQACDAMEMG
;
A
#
# COMPACT_ATOMS: atom_id res chain seq x y z
N MET A 1 -17.52 65.82 32.23
CA MET A 1 -17.62 65.03 30.98
C MET A 1 -16.78 65.67 29.87
N ARG A 2 -15.58 65.15 29.59
CA ARG A 2 -14.77 65.56 28.42
C ARG A 2 -14.53 64.32 27.56
N ARG A 3 -15.12 64.28 26.36
CA ARG A 3 -14.95 63.19 25.37
C ARG A 3 -13.51 63.22 24.84
N ARG A 4 -12.70 62.21 25.19
CA ARG A 4 -11.38 61.99 24.55
C ARG A 4 -11.63 61.47 23.12
N ARG A 5 -11.21 62.24 22.11
CA ARG A 5 -11.16 61.77 20.71
C ARG A 5 -10.04 60.73 20.60
N CYS A 6 -10.39 59.48 20.29
CA CYS A 6 -9.41 58.48 19.84
C CYS A 6 -8.75 58.97 18.55
N ARG A 7 -7.46 59.27 18.60
CA ARG A 7 -6.64 59.40 17.39
C ARG A 7 -6.40 58.00 16.84
N ARG A 8 -6.86 57.71 15.63
CA ARG A 8 -6.50 56.49 14.90
C ARG A 8 -5.01 56.58 14.56
N SER A 9 -4.21 55.62 15.02
CA SER A 9 -2.84 55.42 14.54
C SER A 9 -2.87 54.98 13.07
N PRO A 10 -1.89 55.38 12.24
CA PRO A 10 -1.79 54.87 10.88
C PRO A 10 -1.45 53.37 10.90
N ALA A 11 -2.08 52.62 10.00
CA ALA A 11 -1.79 51.20 9.81
C ALA A 11 -0.34 51.01 9.34
N VAL A 12 0.41 50.18 10.06
CA VAL A 12 1.73 49.71 9.63
C VAL A 12 1.49 48.71 8.49
N PRO A 13 2.03 48.91 7.28
CA PRO A 13 1.93 47.90 6.24
C PRO A 13 2.79 46.70 6.64
N ASN A 14 2.16 45.54 6.78
CA ASN A 14 2.86 44.28 6.94
C ASN A 14 3.79 44.09 5.72
N PRO A 15 5.10 43.86 5.91
CA PRO A 15 5.94 43.47 4.80
C PRO A 15 5.42 42.12 4.30
N VAL A 16 5.01 42.08 3.03
CA VAL A 16 4.71 40.84 2.33
C VAL A 16 6.04 40.08 2.26
N GLY A 17 6.26 39.18 3.22
CA GLY A 17 7.37 38.26 3.17
C GLY A 17 7.22 37.41 1.92
N THR A 18 8.16 37.56 0.98
CA THR A 18 8.30 36.63 -0.13
C THR A 18 8.52 35.25 0.48
N ALA A 19 7.55 34.35 0.30
CA ALA A 19 7.71 32.95 0.66
C ALA A 19 9.02 32.45 0.05
N ALA A 20 9.86 31.81 0.86
CA ALA A 20 11.05 31.14 0.34
C ALA A 20 10.64 30.23 -0.81
N PRO A 21 11.39 30.19 -1.92
CA PRO A 21 11.09 29.28 -3.02
C PRO A 21 11.02 27.86 -2.45
N ILE A 22 9.91 27.18 -2.69
CA ILE A 22 9.79 25.75 -2.45
C ILE A 22 10.82 25.11 -3.40
N LEU A 23 11.96 24.70 -2.85
CA LEU A 23 12.93 23.94 -3.62
C LEU A 23 12.22 22.66 -4.07
N PRO A 24 12.30 22.28 -5.35
CA PRO A 24 11.71 21.03 -5.81
C PRO A 24 12.33 19.90 -4.99
N VAL A 25 11.52 19.23 -4.19
CA VAL A 25 11.91 17.97 -3.56
C VAL A 25 12.05 16.99 -4.72
N GLU A 26 13.28 16.54 -4.97
CA GLU A 26 13.52 15.50 -5.96
C GLU A 26 12.83 14.22 -5.46
N ASP A 27 11.84 13.73 -6.21
CA ASP A 27 11.09 12.54 -5.84
C ASP A 27 12.03 11.33 -5.88
N LYS A 28 12.18 10.66 -4.74
CA LYS A 28 13.08 9.52 -4.60
C LYS A 28 12.34 8.24 -5.00
N PRO A 29 13.00 7.29 -5.69
CA PRO A 29 12.41 6.00 -5.98
C PRO A 29 11.93 5.30 -4.71
N LEU A 30 10.77 4.64 -4.78
CA LEU A 30 10.29 3.70 -3.78
C LEU A 30 11.15 2.43 -3.87
N ASN A 31 11.85 2.09 -2.78
CA ASN A 31 12.63 0.86 -2.70
C ASN A 31 11.86 -0.21 -1.92
N LEU A 32 11.65 -1.38 -2.52
CA LEU A 32 11.01 -2.54 -1.90
C LEU A 32 11.93 -3.75 -2.04
N GLY A 33 12.53 -4.20 -0.93
CA GLY A 33 13.41 -5.38 -0.94
C GLY A 33 14.62 -5.27 -1.87
N GLY A 34 15.12 -4.06 -2.13
CA GLY A 34 16.23 -3.80 -3.05
C GLY A 34 15.81 -3.47 -4.49
N HIS A 35 14.52 -3.51 -4.81
CA HIS A 35 13.99 -3.14 -6.12
C HIS A 35 13.46 -1.70 -6.11
N GLU A 36 13.83 -0.89 -7.12
CA GLU A 36 13.44 0.52 -7.21
C GLU A 36 12.26 0.74 -8.16
N PHE A 37 11.28 1.52 -7.69
CA PHE A 37 10.07 1.90 -8.43
C PHE A 37 9.90 3.42 -8.41
N GLN A 38 9.52 4.01 -9.53
CA GLN A 38 9.17 5.43 -9.64
C GLN A 38 7.71 5.67 -9.25
N SER A 39 6.84 4.73 -9.61
CA SER A 39 5.42 4.79 -9.28
C SER A 39 5.14 4.28 -7.87
N ARG A 40 4.33 5.05 -7.13
CA ARG A 40 3.81 4.67 -5.80
C ARG A 40 2.41 4.07 -5.88
N PHE A 41 1.88 3.88 -7.09
CA PHE A 41 0.55 3.32 -7.32
C PHE A 41 0.64 1.84 -7.71
N ILE A 42 0.28 0.97 -6.77
CA ILE A 42 0.19 -0.48 -6.96
C ILE A 42 -1.23 -0.84 -7.37
N LEU A 43 -1.38 -1.50 -8.52
CA LEU A 43 -2.70 -1.84 -9.07
C LEU A 43 -3.17 -3.22 -8.61
N GLY A 44 -4.40 -3.32 -8.13
CA GLY A 44 -5.06 -4.62 -7.88
C GLY A 44 -5.88 -5.11 -9.07
N SER A 45 -5.70 -6.38 -9.46
CA SER A 45 -6.41 -6.99 -10.62
C SER A 45 -7.71 -7.72 -10.29
N GLY A 46 -8.01 -8.01 -9.01
CA GLY A 46 -9.04 -9.00 -8.62
C GLY A 46 -10.50 -8.70 -9.00
N ARG A 47 -10.85 -7.42 -9.23
CA ARG A 47 -12.15 -6.97 -9.76
C ARG A 47 -12.00 -6.05 -10.96
N TYR A 48 -10.81 -6.01 -11.53
CA TYR A 48 -10.48 -5.10 -12.62
C TYR A 48 -10.95 -5.70 -13.94
N ASP A 49 -11.47 -4.88 -14.84
CA ASP A 49 -11.68 -5.33 -16.21
C ASP A 49 -10.31 -5.59 -16.84
N LEU A 50 -10.05 -6.84 -17.23
CA LEU A 50 -8.74 -7.25 -17.73
C LEU A 50 -8.30 -6.43 -18.95
N ASN A 51 -9.25 -5.98 -19.77
CA ASN A 51 -8.98 -5.15 -20.93
C ASN A 51 -8.44 -3.76 -20.58
N LEU A 52 -8.71 -3.29 -19.35
CA LEU A 52 -8.27 -1.99 -18.87
C LEU A 52 -6.89 -2.05 -18.19
N ILE A 53 -6.35 -3.24 -17.89
CA ILE A 53 -5.04 -3.38 -17.22
C ILE A 53 -3.96 -2.67 -18.02
N LYS A 54 -3.87 -2.94 -19.33
CA LYS A 54 -2.89 -2.32 -20.22
C LYS A 54 -2.99 -0.79 -20.22
N ALA A 55 -4.20 -0.26 -20.42
CA ALA A 55 -4.42 1.19 -20.43
C ALA A 55 -4.06 1.83 -19.07
N THR A 56 -4.31 1.13 -17.97
CA THR A 56 -3.99 1.63 -16.62
C THR A 56 -2.49 1.64 -16.39
N VAL A 57 -1.79 0.58 -16.77
CA VAL A 57 -0.33 0.52 -16.72
C VAL A 57 0.29 1.68 -17.52
N GLU A 58 -0.19 1.92 -18.74
CA GLU A 58 0.33 2.96 -19.62
C GLU A 58 0.04 4.39 -19.11
N HIS A 59 -1.18 4.66 -18.61
CA HIS A 59 -1.59 6.01 -18.24
C HIS A 59 -1.35 6.36 -16.77
N ALA A 60 -1.42 5.39 -15.86
CA ALA A 60 -1.13 5.60 -14.44
C ALA A 60 0.36 5.36 -14.12
N GLY A 61 1.14 4.84 -15.08
CA GLY A 61 2.55 4.51 -14.89
C GLY A 61 2.77 3.44 -13.82
N THR A 62 1.78 2.57 -13.59
CA THR A 62 1.89 1.46 -12.63
C THR A 62 3.06 0.57 -13.00
N GLN A 63 3.88 0.21 -12.01
CA GLN A 63 5.00 -0.72 -12.20
C GLN A 63 4.81 -2.05 -11.45
N ILE A 64 3.80 -2.14 -10.57
CA ILE A 64 3.49 -3.33 -9.78
C ILE A 64 2.00 -3.65 -9.90
N VAL A 65 1.68 -4.89 -10.27
CA VAL A 65 0.30 -5.39 -10.36
C VAL A 65 0.10 -6.59 -9.44
N THR A 66 -0.91 -6.52 -8.57
CA THR A 66 -1.25 -7.61 -7.65
C THR A 66 -2.23 -8.58 -8.28
N MET A 67 -2.09 -9.87 -7.98
CA MET A 67 -2.98 -10.91 -8.48
C MET A 67 -3.13 -12.10 -7.54
N ALA A 68 -4.32 -12.69 -7.51
CA ALA A 68 -4.56 -13.94 -6.83
C ALA A 68 -4.30 -15.13 -7.75
N LEU A 69 -3.58 -16.14 -7.26
CA LEU A 69 -3.51 -17.44 -7.92
C LEU A 69 -4.83 -18.19 -7.73
N ARG A 70 -5.73 -18.09 -8.71
CA ARG A 70 -6.92 -18.95 -8.75
C ARG A 70 -6.55 -20.31 -9.33
N ARG A 71 -7.19 -21.38 -8.84
CA ARG A 71 -7.15 -22.68 -9.53
C ARG A 71 -7.71 -22.49 -10.93
N ALA A 72 -6.89 -22.66 -11.96
CA ALA A 72 -7.33 -22.60 -13.34
C ALA A 72 -8.45 -23.64 -13.55
N GLN A 73 -9.68 -23.17 -13.79
CA GLN A 73 -10.76 -24.02 -14.28
C GLN A 73 -10.77 -24.06 -15.82
N THR A 74 -10.12 -23.09 -16.46
CA THR A 74 -10.01 -22.96 -17.91
C THR A 74 -8.64 -22.37 -18.25
N THR A 75 -8.02 -22.86 -19.32
CA THR A 75 -6.75 -22.36 -19.88
C THR A 75 -6.89 -21.03 -20.65
N GLU A 76 -8.08 -20.44 -20.64
CA GLU A 76 -8.40 -19.19 -21.36
C GLU A 76 -8.53 -18.03 -20.38
N ASN A 77 -7.86 -16.91 -20.67
CA ASN A 77 -7.90 -15.63 -19.95
C ASN A 77 -7.26 -15.61 -18.56
N SER A 78 -5.97 -15.95 -18.47
CA SER A 78 -5.22 -15.66 -17.25
C SER A 78 -4.98 -14.16 -17.15
N VAL A 79 -5.05 -13.57 -15.95
CA VAL A 79 -4.68 -12.15 -15.73
C VAL A 79 -3.26 -11.87 -16.25
N LEU A 80 -2.37 -12.86 -16.21
CA LEU A 80 -1.02 -12.78 -16.75
C LEU A 80 -0.98 -12.37 -18.23
N ASP A 81 -1.97 -12.79 -19.03
CA ASP A 81 -2.03 -12.52 -20.46
C ASP A 81 -2.32 -11.02 -20.76
N TYR A 82 -2.80 -10.28 -19.77
CA TYR A 82 -3.20 -8.88 -19.88
C TYR A 82 -2.19 -7.90 -19.25
N ILE A 83 -1.18 -8.42 -18.55
CA ILE A 83 -0.14 -7.61 -17.92
C ILE A 83 1.01 -7.41 -18.93
N PRO A 84 1.36 -6.16 -19.28
CA PRO A 84 2.49 -5.89 -20.18
C PRO A 84 3.83 -6.41 -19.64
N GLU A 85 4.76 -6.70 -20.55
CA GLU A 85 6.15 -7.01 -20.18
C GLU A 85 6.79 -5.87 -19.36
N GLY A 86 7.68 -6.21 -18.43
CA GLY A 86 8.39 -5.24 -17.58
C GLY A 86 7.63 -4.79 -16.33
N ILE A 87 6.40 -5.26 -16.13
CA ILE A 87 5.63 -5.02 -14.89
C ILE A 87 5.95 -6.08 -13.85
N THR A 88 6.25 -5.64 -12.63
CA THR A 88 6.49 -6.54 -11.50
C THR A 88 5.17 -7.16 -11.05
N LEU A 89 5.13 -8.49 -11.05
CA LEU A 89 4.00 -9.25 -10.52
C LEU A 89 4.12 -9.37 -9.00
N LEU A 90 3.06 -8.98 -8.29
CA LEU A 90 2.90 -9.14 -6.85
C LEU A 90 1.80 -10.17 -6.56
N PRO A 91 2.11 -11.48 -6.65
CA PRO A 91 1.12 -12.49 -6.34
C PRO A 91 0.72 -12.42 -4.86
N ASN A 92 -0.57 -12.60 -4.58
CA ASN A 92 -1.09 -12.59 -3.23
C ASN A 92 -1.53 -13.99 -2.76
N THR A 93 -1.61 -14.15 -1.44
CA THR A 93 -2.05 -15.39 -0.79
C THR A 93 -3.55 -15.40 -0.48
N SER A 94 -4.36 -14.59 -1.18
CA SER A 94 -5.82 -14.54 -1.05
C SER A 94 -6.40 -15.95 -0.89
N GLY A 95 -7.17 -16.16 0.18
CA GLY A 95 -7.80 -17.44 0.51
C GLY A 95 -7.01 -18.35 1.43
N ALA A 96 -5.79 -17.98 1.84
CA ALA A 96 -5.09 -18.62 2.96
C ALA A 96 -5.76 -18.30 4.30
N ARG A 97 -5.87 -19.31 5.18
CA ARG A 97 -6.42 -19.15 6.54
C ARG A 97 -5.39 -19.21 7.65
N ASN A 98 -4.14 -19.55 7.32
CA ASN A 98 -3.02 -19.65 8.26
C ASN A 98 -1.71 -19.46 7.49
N ALA A 99 -0.62 -19.33 8.25
CA ALA A 99 0.71 -19.08 7.72
C ALA A 99 1.20 -20.21 6.81
N GLU A 100 0.96 -21.47 7.15
CA GLU A 100 1.38 -22.61 6.32
C GLU A 100 0.70 -22.60 4.94
N GLU A 101 -0.59 -22.28 4.91
CA GLU A 101 -1.34 -22.14 3.66
C GLU A 101 -0.81 -20.98 2.84
N ALA A 102 -0.57 -19.82 3.47
CA ALA A 102 0.00 -18.65 2.79
C ALA A 102 1.37 -18.96 2.19
N VAL A 103 2.26 -19.60 2.97
CA VAL A 103 3.59 -20.02 2.52
C VAL A 103 3.51 -20.99 1.35
N ARG A 104 2.59 -21.96 1.40
CA ARG A 104 2.39 -22.91 0.30
C ARG A 104 1.92 -22.21 -0.98
N ILE A 105 1.02 -21.24 -0.88
CA ILE A 105 0.56 -20.45 -2.03
C ILE A 105 1.68 -19.57 -2.57
N ALA A 106 2.44 -18.90 -1.71
CA ALA A 106 3.56 -18.04 -2.09
C ALA A 106 4.65 -18.81 -2.87
N ARG A 107 5.02 -20.01 -2.41
CA ARG A 107 5.97 -20.87 -3.12
C ARG A 107 5.47 -21.27 -4.50
N LEU A 108 4.19 -21.63 -4.63
CA LEU A 108 3.60 -21.91 -5.94
C LEU A 108 3.62 -20.67 -6.85
N ALA A 109 3.35 -19.49 -6.29
CA ALA A 109 3.36 -18.24 -7.03
C ALA A 109 4.74 -17.85 -7.53
N ARG A 110 5.78 -18.07 -6.73
CA ARG A 110 7.17 -17.88 -7.18
C ARG A 110 7.47 -18.71 -8.43
N GLU A 111 7.05 -19.97 -8.46
CA GLU A 111 7.29 -20.86 -9.61
C GLU A 111 6.49 -20.44 -10.85
N VAL A 112 5.24 -19.99 -10.68
CA VAL A 112 4.36 -19.61 -11.80
C VAL A 112 4.66 -18.23 -12.35
N CYS A 113 4.94 -17.26 -11.47
CA CYS A 113 5.09 -15.85 -11.84
C CYS A 113 6.56 -15.42 -11.98
N HIS A 114 7.52 -16.30 -11.66
CA HIS A 114 8.96 -16.01 -11.70
C HIS A 114 9.35 -14.72 -10.96
N THR A 115 8.78 -14.52 -9.77
CA THR A 115 8.96 -13.33 -8.93
C THR A 115 9.32 -13.71 -7.49
N ASP A 116 10.16 -12.90 -6.86
CA ASP A 116 10.49 -12.99 -5.43
C ASP A 116 9.48 -12.24 -4.55
N PHE A 117 8.63 -11.38 -5.14
CA PHE A 117 7.59 -10.65 -4.42
C PHE A 117 6.42 -11.54 -3.99
N VAL A 118 5.88 -11.26 -2.82
CA VAL A 118 4.62 -11.85 -2.36
C VAL A 118 3.83 -10.88 -1.49
N LYS A 119 2.54 -10.75 -1.78
CA LYS A 119 1.58 -10.07 -0.92
C LYS A 119 0.92 -11.08 0.02
N VAL A 120 1.26 -11.02 1.31
CA VAL A 120 0.68 -11.93 2.30
C VAL A 120 -0.68 -11.40 2.73
N GLU A 121 -1.71 -12.20 2.50
CA GLU A 121 -3.10 -12.00 2.91
C GLU A 121 -3.56 -13.28 3.62
N ILE A 122 -3.97 -13.17 4.88
CA ILE A 122 -4.48 -14.28 5.69
C ILE A 122 -5.77 -13.85 6.37
N GLU A 123 -6.88 -14.47 5.98
CA GLU A 123 -8.22 -14.04 6.36
C GLU A 123 -9.06 -15.27 6.76
N HIS A 124 -9.69 -15.22 7.94
CA HIS A 124 -10.50 -16.34 8.44
C HIS A 124 -11.89 -16.42 7.83
N GLU A 125 -12.37 -15.30 7.27
CA GLU A 125 -13.73 -15.13 6.79
C GLU A 125 -13.76 -14.27 5.52
N THR A 126 -14.80 -14.43 4.69
CA THR A 126 -14.86 -13.86 3.33
C THR A 126 -15.73 -12.62 3.21
N LYS A 127 -16.41 -12.19 4.28
CA LYS A 127 -17.34 -11.07 4.28
C LYS A 127 -16.64 -9.73 4.48
N TYR A 128 -15.75 -9.63 5.47
CA TYR A 128 -15.05 -8.38 5.80
C TYR A 128 -13.58 -8.40 5.38
N LEU A 129 -13.01 -9.59 5.17
CA LEU A 129 -11.63 -9.79 4.72
C LEU A 129 -10.64 -9.09 5.66
N LEU A 130 -10.87 -9.28 6.96
CA LEU A 130 -9.99 -8.77 8.00
C LEU A 130 -8.75 -9.68 8.13
N PRO A 131 -7.54 -9.11 8.15
CA PRO A 131 -6.33 -9.90 8.26
C PRO A 131 -6.11 -10.40 9.69
N ASP A 132 -5.54 -11.59 9.82
CA ASP A 132 -4.97 -12.08 11.08
C ASP A 132 -3.51 -11.64 11.19
N ASN A 133 -3.25 -10.60 11.99
CA ASN A 133 -1.89 -10.08 12.19
C ASN A 133 -0.93 -11.14 12.75
N ALA A 134 -1.37 -12.04 13.64
CA ALA A 134 -0.50 -13.03 14.26
C ALA A 134 -0.03 -14.08 13.24
N GLU A 135 -0.96 -14.62 12.44
CA GLU A 135 -0.61 -15.54 11.37
C GLU A 135 0.18 -14.83 10.25
N THR A 136 -0.11 -13.56 9.98
CA THR A 136 0.61 -12.76 8.97
C THR A 136 2.07 -12.53 9.37
N ILE A 137 2.35 -12.24 10.65
CA ILE A 137 3.73 -12.13 11.17
C ILE A 137 4.45 -13.46 11.00
N ARG A 138 3.80 -14.56 11.37
CA ARG A 138 4.40 -15.91 11.28
C ARG A 138 4.72 -16.30 9.84
N ALA A 139 3.82 -16.00 8.89
CA ALA A 139 4.05 -16.23 7.46
C ALA A 139 5.18 -15.34 6.92
N THR A 140 5.22 -14.08 7.35
CA THR A 140 6.25 -13.11 6.94
C THR A 140 7.63 -13.61 7.35
N GLU A 141 7.81 -14.05 8.60
CA GLU A 141 9.07 -14.57 9.08
C GLU A 141 9.54 -15.80 8.28
N MET A 142 8.62 -16.71 7.97
CA MET A 142 8.93 -17.91 7.17
C MET A 142 9.36 -17.54 5.74
N LEU A 143 8.62 -16.66 5.07
CA LEU A 143 8.85 -16.28 3.69
C LEU A 143 10.10 -15.39 3.53
N ALA A 144 10.34 -14.47 4.46
CA ALA A 144 11.54 -13.64 4.44
C ALA A 144 12.81 -14.49 4.55
N LYS A 145 12.81 -15.54 5.39
CA LYS A 145 13.92 -16.52 5.49
C LYS A 145 14.15 -17.29 4.18
N GLU A 146 13.14 -17.40 3.34
CA GLU A 146 13.21 -18.02 2.00
C GLU A 146 13.52 -17.01 0.88
N GLY A 147 13.92 -15.79 1.25
CA GLY A 147 14.32 -14.74 0.32
C GLY A 147 13.15 -14.14 -0.46
N PHE A 148 11.92 -14.21 0.06
CA PHE A 148 10.80 -13.45 -0.52
C PHE A 148 10.91 -11.97 -0.16
N VAL A 149 10.52 -11.11 -1.11
CA VAL A 149 10.18 -9.70 -0.83
C VAL A 149 8.74 -9.67 -0.33
N VAL A 150 8.58 -9.77 1.00
CA VAL A 150 7.27 -9.94 1.63
C VAL A 150 6.60 -8.59 1.85
N MET A 151 5.36 -8.46 1.37
CA MET A 151 4.48 -7.31 1.59
C MET A 151 3.22 -7.80 2.31
N PRO A 152 3.11 -7.66 3.64
CA PRO A 152 1.99 -8.15 4.43
C PRO A 152 0.83 -7.14 4.49
N TYR A 153 -0.37 -7.59 4.11
CA TYR A 153 -1.63 -6.92 4.38
C TYR A 153 -2.00 -7.11 5.86
N MET A 154 -2.29 -6.02 6.57
CA MET A 154 -2.42 -6.05 8.03
C MET A 154 -3.50 -5.09 8.56
N PHE A 155 -4.06 -5.44 9.72
CA PHE A 155 -4.98 -4.58 10.45
C PHE A 155 -4.16 -3.56 11.24
N PRO A 156 -4.38 -2.23 11.11
CA PRO A 156 -3.50 -1.14 11.55
C PRO A 156 -3.25 -1.14 13.05
N ASP A 157 -2.35 -2.01 13.48
CA ASP A 157 -1.82 -2.15 14.82
C ASP A 157 -0.32 -1.80 14.76
N PRO A 158 0.11 -0.70 15.41
CA PRO A 158 1.51 -0.30 15.43
C PRO A 158 2.47 -1.36 16.00
N ILE A 159 1.99 -2.20 16.94
CA ILE A 159 2.80 -3.28 17.50
C ILE A 159 3.03 -4.36 16.44
N ALA A 160 1.98 -4.76 15.75
CA ALA A 160 2.08 -5.74 14.66
C ALA A 160 2.94 -5.22 13.50
N ALA A 161 2.82 -3.93 13.14
CA ALA A 161 3.65 -3.33 12.10
C ALA A 161 5.15 -3.43 12.41
N ARG A 162 5.54 -3.12 13.65
CA ARG A 162 6.92 -3.31 14.12
C ARG A 162 7.34 -4.78 14.07
N GLN A 163 6.49 -5.70 14.50
CA GLN A 163 6.80 -7.14 14.47
C GLN A 163 6.95 -7.67 13.03
N LEU A 164 6.17 -7.15 12.07
CA LEU A 164 6.30 -7.47 10.65
C LEU A 164 7.64 -6.97 10.09
N GLU A 165 8.04 -5.75 10.44
CA GLU A 165 9.38 -5.23 10.10
C GLU A 165 10.49 -6.12 10.67
N GLU A 166 10.43 -6.46 11.97
CA GLU A 166 11.39 -7.36 12.63
C GLU A 166 11.40 -8.77 12.01
N ALA A 167 10.26 -9.24 11.49
CA ALA A 167 10.13 -10.52 10.78
C ALA A 167 10.73 -10.49 9.36
N GLY A 168 11.11 -9.32 8.84
CA GLY A 168 11.74 -9.16 7.52
C GLY A 168 10.79 -8.73 6.41
N ALA A 169 9.66 -8.10 6.75
CA ALA A 169 8.80 -7.48 5.74
C ALA A 169 9.55 -6.39 4.96
N ALA A 170 9.37 -6.34 3.64
CA ALA A 170 9.96 -5.33 2.77
C ALA A 170 9.17 -4.00 2.77
N ALA A 171 7.92 -4.06 3.23
CA ALA A 171 7.01 -2.96 3.49
C ALA A 171 5.95 -3.45 4.50
N VAL A 172 5.14 -2.56 5.06
CA VAL A 172 3.91 -2.94 5.78
C VAL A 172 2.70 -2.32 5.09
N MET A 173 1.60 -3.07 5.00
CA MET A 173 0.41 -2.63 4.26
C MET A 173 -0.84 -2.54 5.15
N PRO A 174 -0.96 -1.47 5.98
CA PRO A 174 -2.12 -1.28 6.83
C PRO A 174 -3.38 -0.94 6.03
N LEU A 175 -4.52 -1.49 6.46
CA LEU A 175 -5.80 -1.13 5.86
C LEU A 175 -6.24 0.29 6.21
N GLY A 176 -6.66 1.06 5.20
CA GLY A 176 -7.29 2.37 5.42
C GLY A 176 -8.71 2.23 5.96
N SER A 177 -9.48 1.34 5.34
CA SER A 177 -10.80 0.85 5.77
C SER A 177 -11.08 -0.50 5.10
N LEU A 178 -12.21 -1.13 5.41
CA LEU A 178 -12.54 -2.48 4.90
C LEU A 178 -12.43 -2.58 3.37
N ILE A 179 -11.94 -3.71 2.87
CA ILE A 179 -11.81 -4.01 1.44
C ILE A 179 -13.14 -3.77 0.71
N GLY A 180 -13.07 -2.98 -0.38
CA GLY A 180 -14.23 -2.67 -1.23
C GLY A 180 -15.27 -1.71 -0.61
N SER A 181 -15.03 -1.16 0.58
CA SER A 181 -15.97 -0.25 1.24
C SER A 181 -15.92 1.19 0.73
N ASN A 182 -14.82 1.60 0.08
CA ASN A 182 -14.59 2.94 -0.46
C ASN A 182 -14.66 4.07 0.60
N MET A 183 -14.50 3.73 1.88
CA MET A 183 -14.63 4.68 3.00
C MET A 183 -13.37 5.52 3.26
N GLY A 184 -12.28 5.29 2.53
CA GLY A 184 -11.01 5.99 2.68
C GLY A 184 -10.25 5.55 3.93
N LEU A 185 -9.64 6.53 4.61
CA LEU A 185 -8.70 6.36 5.72
C LEU A 185 -9.41 6.42 7.08
N ARG A 186 -10.27 5.43 7.36
CA ARG A 186 -11.02 5.35 8.63
C ARG A 186 -10.14 5.01 9.83
N MET A 187 -8.99 4.40 9.59
CA MET A 187 -8.01 4.01 10.60
C MET A 187 -6.82 4.98 10.68
N ARG A 188 -6.99 6.25 10.26
CA ARG A 188 -5.92 7.25 10.14
C ARG A 188 -5.01 7.31 11.38
N ASP A 189 -5.58 7.48 12.56
CA ASP A 189 -4.80 7.70 13.79
C ASP A 189 -3.79 6.57 14.06
N PHE A 190 -4.16 5.32 13.77
CA PHE A 190 -3.27 4.17 13.90
C PHE A 190 -2.20 4.13 12.80
N ILE A 191 -2.58 4.49 11.58
CA ILE A 191 -1.67 4.54 10.43
C ILE A 191 -0.61 5.63 10.64
N GLU A 192 -0.98 6.81 11.15
CA GLU A 192 -0.02 7.89 11.44
C GLU A 192 1.04 7.44 12.45
N ILE A 193 0.66 6.62 13.45
CA ILE A 193 1.61 6.02 14.39
C ILE A 193 2.54 5.04 13.64
N ILE A 194 2.02 4.22 12.73
CA ILE A 194 2.85 3.30 11.93
C ILE A 194 3.84 4.09 11.07
N ILE A 195 3.38 5.10 10.33
CA ILE A 195 4.22 5.97 9.49
C ILE A 195 5.34 6.61 10.31
N ALA A 196 5.03 7.11 11.50
CA ALA A 196 6.01 7.78 12.36
C ALA A 196 7.09 6.85 12.93
N ASN A 197 6.88 5.53 12.94
CA ASN A 197 7.76 4.57 13.64
C ASN A 197 8.33 3.45 12.74
N ALA A 198 7.80 3.25 11.53
CA ALA A 198 8.30 2.23 10.60
C ALA A 198 9.59 2.68 9.92
N HIS A 199 10.52 1.75 9.70
CA HIS A 199 11.73 1.98 8.89
C HIS A 199 11.67 1.32 7.51
N VAL A 200 10.56 0.64 7.23
CA VAL A 200 10.18 0.13 5.92
C VAL A 200 9.03 0.96 5.33
N PRO A 201 8.84 0.98 4.01
CA PRO A 201 7.71 1.68 3.39
C PRO A 201 6.36 1.25 3.99
N VAL A 202 5.48 2.23 4.19
CA VAL A 202 4.09 2.02 4.62
C VAL A 202 3.19 2.25 3.42
N ILE A 203 2.43 1.24 3.02
CA ILE A 203 1.58 1.28 1.82
C ILE A 203 0.13 1.10 2.25
N ILE A 204 -0.70 2.13 2.09
CA ILE A 204 -2.13 1.98 2.35
C ILE A 204 -2.74 1.02 1.34
N ASP A 205 -3.25 -0.10 1.84
CA ASP A 205 -3.93 -1.11 1.04
C ASP A 205 -5.39 -1.22 1.49
N ALA A 206 -6.31 -1.35 0.55
CA ALA A 206 -7.75 -1.35 0.81
C ALA A 206 -8.36 -0.04 1.37
N GLY A 207 -9.66 0.13 1.09
CA GLY A 207 -10.48 1.21 1.62
C GLY A 207 -10.55 2.48 0.76
N ILE A 208 -9.53 2.77 -0.05
CA ILE A 208 -9.54 3.90 -0.99
C ILE A 208 -10.67 3.72 -2.02
N GLY A 209 -11.48 4.76 -2.18
CA GLY A 209 -12.62 4.82 -3.10
C GLY A 209 -12.63 6.00 -4.06
N ARG A 210 -11.73 6.97 -3.89
CA ARG A 210 -11.57 8.12 -4.81
C ARG A 210 -10.14 8.67 -4.79
N PRO A 211 -9.68 9.33 -5.87
CA PRO A 211 -8.31 9.86 -5.96
C PRO A 211 -7.92 10.79 -4.81
N SER A 212 -8.85 11.63 -4.32
CA SER A 212 -8.56 12.54 -3.21
C SER A 212 -8.16 11.83 -1.92
N GLN A 213 -8.62 10.59 -1.70
CA GLN A 213 -8.23 9.80 -0.53
C GLN A 213 -6.83 9.19 -0.71
N ALA A 214 -6.42 8.90 -1.95
CA ALA A 214 -5.05 8.51 -2.23
C ALA A 214 -4.09 9.69 -2.04
N CYS A 215 -4.47 10.89 -2.48
CA CYS A 215 -3.71 12.12 -2.20
C CYS A 215 -3.54 12.34 -0.69
N ASP A 216 -4.63 12.19 0.06
CA ASP A 216 -4.64 12.31 1.53
C ASP A 216 -3.72 11.27 2.20
N ALA A 217 -3.67 10.04 1.67
CA ALA A 217 -2.70 9.03 2.13
C ALA A 217 -1.25 9.46 1.87
N MET A 218 -0.95 9.99 0.68
CA MET A 218 0.39 10.49 0.35
C MET A 218 0.79 11.72 1.18
N GLU A 219 -0.18 12.53 1.60
CA GLU A 219 0.05 13.69 2.48
C GLU A 219 0.36 13.28 3.93
N MET A 220 0.01 12.04 4.34
CA MET A 220 0.33 11.51 5.67
C MET A 220 1.80 11.08 5.82
N GLY A 221 2.50 10.82 4.71
CA GLY A 221 3.90 10.36 4.66
C GLY A 221 4.09 9.13 3.77
#